data_AF-A0A853DCX0-F1
#
_entry.id   AF-A0A853DCX0-F1
#
_cell.length_a   1.000
_cell.length_b   1.000
_cell.length_c   1.000
_cell.angle_alpha   90.00
_cell.angle_beta   90.00
_cell.angle_gamma   90.00
#
_symmetry.space_group_name_H-M   'P 1'
#
loop_
_entity.id
_entity.type
_entity.pdbx_description
1 polymer ?
#
loop_
_entity_poly.entity_id
_entity_poly.type
_entity_poly.pdbx_seq_one_letter_code
_entity_poly.pdbx_strand_id
1 'polypeptide(L)'
;MTLRPRTDLIAAADKAVTLVEALPWLERFRDALVVIKYGGNAMTDDALKLAFAQDVAFLRYAGLRPVVVHGGGPQIQIMLDRLGLQSEFKAGLRVTTPEVMEVVRMVLTGQVSRELIGLINQHGSLAVGLSGEDGSLFGARRRGALIDGEEVDIGLVGDVVTVNPAAVRDLLDAGRVPVVSSVAPDLAERGQVLNVNADTAASALAVALGAHKLVMLTDVEGIYADWPDRDSLLSSLSLQRAEELLLEVDSGMVPKLEGCIRAIRGGVPQAHVIDGRRAHSLLLEVFTDEGIGTMVLPQDDA
;
A
#
# COMPACT_ATOMS: atom_id res chain seq x y z
N MET A 1 -24.99 20.62 -39.09
CA MET A 1 -25.89 19.62 -38.46
C MET A 1 -25.12 18.30 -38.43
N THR A 2 -24.82 17.77 -37.25
CA THR A 2 -24.11 16.49 -37.10
C THR A 2 -25.08 15.44 -36.59
N LEU A 3 -25.16 14.31 -37.32
CA LEU A 3 -25.99 13.16 -36.92
C LEU A 3 -25.25 12.38 -35.83
N ARG A 4 -25.96 12.00 -34.76
CA ARG A 4 -25.43 11.09 -33.72
C ARG A 4 -25.79 9.66 -34.08
N PRO A 5 -24.82 8.73 -34.21
CA PRO A 5 -25.08 7.31 -34.41
C PRO A 5 -25.96 6.73 -33.29
N ARG A 6 -26.91 5.84 -33.63
CA ARG A 6 -27.69 5.09 -32.61
C ARG A 6 -26.82 4.20 -31.73
N THR A 7 -25.69 3.70 -32.25
CA THR A 7 -24.71 2.90 -31.50
C THR A 7 -24.11 3.68 -30.32
N ASP A 8 -23.87 4.98 -30.49
CA ASP A 8 -23.31 5.83 -29.43
C ASP A 8 -24.30 6.04 -28.29
N LEU A 9 -25.60 6.04 -28.58
CA LEU A 9 -26.66 6.13 -27.57
C LEU A 9 -26.79 4.83 -26.76
N ILE A 10 -26.62 3.66 -27.40
CA ILE A 10 -26.63 2.37 -26.72
C ILE A 10 -25.41 2.27 -25.80
N ALA A 11 -24.21 2.56 -26.31
CA ALA A 11 -23.00 2.55 -25.49
C ALA A 11 -23.06 3.56 -24.31
N ALA A 12 -23.72 4.71 -24.49
CA ALA A 12 -23.95 5.67 -23.41
C ALA A 12 -24.94 5.14 -22.36
N ALA A 13 -25.98 4.41 -22.78
CA ALA A 13 -26.92 3.78 -21.88
C ALA A 13 -26.26 2.65 -21.06
N ASP A 14 -25.45 1.80 -21.70
CA ASP A 14 -24.72 0.72 -21.02
C ASP A 14 -23.77 1.29 -19.95
N LYS A 15 -23.05 2.37 -20.28
CA LYS A 15 -22.21 3.09 -19.30
C LYS A 15 -23.02 3.64 -18.13
N ALA A 16 -24.21 4.19 -18.38
CA ALA A 16 -25.06 4.71 -17.32
C ALA A 16 -25.53 3.59 -16.38
N VAL A 17 -25.85 2.40 -16.92
CA VAL A 17 -26.21 1.22 -16.12
C VAL A 17 -25.05 0.83 -15.21
N THR A 18 -23.84 0.67 -15.75
CA THR A 18 -22.65 0.32 -14.94
C THR A 18 -22.37 1.34 -13.83
N LEU A 19 -22.53 2.65 -14.11
CA LEU A 19 -22.36 3.69 -13.09
C LEU A 19 -23.42 3.62 -11.99
N VAL A 20 -24.66 3.25 -12.32
CA VAL A 20 -25.75 3.08 -11.35
C VAL A 20 -25.57 1.81 -10.52
N GLU A 21 -25.04 0.73 -11.09
CA GLU A 21 -24.71 -0.50 -10.37
C GLU A 21 -23.63 -0.30 -9.29
N ALA A 22 -22.78 0.73 -9.44
CA ALA A 22 -21.82 1.13 -8.42
C ALA A 22 -22.44 1.89 -7.23
N LEU A 23 -23.69 2.37 -7.33
CA LEU A 23 -24.31 3.23 -6.31
C LEU A 23 -24.38 2.58 -4.91
N PRO A 24 -24.77 1.31 -4.74
CA PRO A 24 -24.80 0.67 -3.41
C PRO A 24 -23.43 0.67 -2.73
N TRP A 25 -22.36 0.50 -3.50
CA TRP A 25 -20.99 0.55 -3.00
C TRP A 25 -20.57 1.94 -2.57
N LEU A 26 -20.94 2.96 -3.35
CA LEU A 26 -20.72 4.37 -3.00
C LEU A 26 -21.46 4.77 -1.71
N GLU A 27 -22.67 4.23 -1.51
CA GLU A 27 -23.41 4.43 -0.26
C GLU A 27 -22.73 3.70 0.92
N ARG A 28 -22.35 2.43 0.74
CA ARG A 28 -21.71 1.61 1.77
C ARG A 28 -20.36 2.17 2.21
N PHE A 29 -19.56 2.67 1.28
CA PHE A 29 -18.20 3.14 1.53
C PHE A 29 -18.07 4.65 1.64
N ARG A 30 -19.18 5.39 1.73
CA ARG A 30 -19.13 6.82 2.01
C ARG A 30 -18.31 7.09 3.27
N ASP A 31 -17.36 8.01 3.17
CA ASP A 31 -16.41 8.39 4.22
C ASP A 31 -15.48 7.26 4.71
N ALA A 32 -15.52 6.08 4.09
CA ALA A 32 -14.67 4.97 4.45
C ALA A 32 -13.20 5.33 4.23
N LEU A 33 -12.40 5.11 5.27
CA LEU A 33 -10.95 5.32 5.24
C LEU A 33 -10.26 4.07 4.73
N VAL A 34 -9.57 4.20 3.61
CA VAL A 34 -8.86 3.11 2.94
C VAL A 34 -7.37 3.43 2.95
N VAL A 35 -6.56 2.60 3.62
CA VAL A 35 -5.10 2.69 3.54
C VAL A 35 -4.62 1.77 2.42
N ILE A 36 -3.83 2.30 1.51
CA ILE A 36 -3.39 1.61 0.30
C ILE A 36 -1.87 1.56 0.30
N LYS A 37 -1.30 0.37 0.40
CA LYS A 37 0.12 0.17 0.18
C LYS A 37 0.40 0.06 -1.31
N TYR A 38 1.04 1.08 -1.84
CA TYR A 38 1.50 1.16 -3.22
C TYR A 38 2.94 0.63 -3.36
N GLY A 39 3.14 -0.33 -4.25
CA GLY A 39 4.39 -1.09 -4.36
C GLY A 39 4.44 -1.98 -5.60
N GLY A 40 5.61 -2.57 -5.86
CA GLY A 40 5.80 -3.55 -6.94
C GLY A 40 5.85 -2.93 -8.35
N ASN A 41 5.47 -3.72 -9.35
CA ASN A 41 5.39 -3.36 -10.76
C ASN A 41 4.46 -2.17 -11.03
N ALA A 42 3.47 -1.95 -10.16
CA ALA A 42 2.61 -0.77 -10.23
C ALA A 42 3.42 0.54 -10.14
N MET A 43 4.65 0.50 -9.62
CA MET A 43 5.59 1.62 -9.52
C MET A 43 6.58 1.75 -10.68
N THR A 44 6.64 0.76 -11.59
CA THR A 44 7.63 0.74 -12.68
C THR A 44 7.00 0.90 -14.05
N ASP A 45 5.76 0.45 -14.22
CA ASP A 45 5.00 0.61 -15.45
C ASP A 45 4.21 1.93 -15.44
N ASP A 46 4.46 2.80 -16.42
CA ASP A 46 3.85 4.13 -16.46
C ASP A 46 2.32 4.10 -16.68
N ALA A 47 1.80 3.10 -17.39
CA ALA A 47 0.36 2.95 -17.56
C ALA A 47 -0.30 2.52 -16.24
N LEU A 48 0.35 1.64 -15.47
CA LEU A 48 -0.15 1.24 -14.14
C LEU A 48 -0.07 2.39 -13.13
N LYS A 49 0.99 3.21 -13.16
CA LYS A 49 1.07 4.43 -12.32
C LYS A 49 -0.08 5.38 -12.60
N LEU A 50 -0.39 5.62 -13.89
CA LEU A 50 -1.48 6.49 -14.31
C LEU A 50 -2.83 5.92 -13.89
N ALA A 51 -3.06 4.63 -14.10
CA ALA A 51 -4.29 3.96 -13.66
C ALA A 51 -4.47 4.05 -12.13
N PHE A 52 -3.42 3.80 -11.36
CA PHE A 52 -3.46 3.92 -9.91
C PHE A 52 -3.77 5.36 -9.45
N ALA A 53 -3.16 6.37 -10.08
CA ALA A 53 -3.45 7.77 -9.76
C ALA A 53 -4.92 8.13 -10.06
N GLN A 54 -5.47 7.62 -11.15
CA GLN A 54 -6.88 7.76 -11.50
C GLN A 54 -7.79 7.07 -10.47
N ASP A 55 -7.45 5.87 -10.03
CA ASP A 55 -8.21 5.14 -9.02
C ASP A 55 -8.25 5.91 -7.70
N VAL A 56 -7.10 6.40 -7.23
CA VAL A 56 -7.00 7.19 -5.99
C VAL A 56 -7.83 8.47 -6.09
N ALA A 57 -7.77 9.17 -7.23
CA ALA A 57 -8.61 10.34 -7.47
C ALA A 57 -10.10 9.97 -7.50
N PHE A 58 -10.46 8.86 -8.15
CA PHE A 58 -11.83 8.34 -8.19
C PHE A 58 -12.35 8.05 -6.78
N LEU A 59 -11.61 7.31 -5.95
CA LEU A 59 -12.00 7.03 -4.56
C LEU A 59 -12.26 8.34 -3.80
N ARG A 60 -11.39 9.34 -3.98
CA ARG A 60 -11.57 10.63 -3.32
C ARG A 60 -12.84 11.35 -3.78
N TYR A 61 -13.12 11.38 -5.09
CA TYR A 61 -14.33 12.00 -5.64
C TYR A 61 -15.61 11.21 -5.33
N ALA A 62 -15.50 9.90 -5.16
CA ALA A 62 -16.56 9.01 -4.70
C ALA A 62 -16.93 9.19 -3.22
N GLY A 63 -16.18 10.02 -2.48
CA GLY A 63 -16.44 10.30 -1.06
C GLY A 63 -15.67 9.40 -0.09
N LEU A 64 -14.76 8.55 -0.57
CA LEU A 64 -13.86 7.79 0.27
C LEU A 64 -12.68 8.67 0.74
N ARG A 65 -11.96 8.16 1.74
CA ARG A 65 -10.83 8.83 2.38
C ARG A 65 -9.56 8.00 2.16
N PRO A 66 -8.98 7.99 0.95
CA PRO A 66 -7.78 7.20 0.66
C PRO A 66 -6.54 7.81 1.31
N VAL A 67 -5.68 6.94 1.86
CA VAL A 67 -4.33 7.26 2.32
C VAL A 67 -3.38 6.30 1.62
N VAL A 68 -2.38 6.82 0.93
CA VAL A 68 -1.40 5.99 0.21
C VAL A 68 -0.12 5.89 1.03
N VAL A 69 0.40 4.69 1.24
CA VAL A 69 1.73 4.43 1.78
C VAL A 69 2.55 3.77 0.70
N HIS A 70 3.74 4.28 0.40
CA HIS A 70 4.54 3.75 -0.71
C HIS A 70 5.92 3.26 -0.27
N GLY A 71 6.41 2.24 -0.98
CA GLY A 71 7.82 1.84 -0.95
C GLY A 71 8.60 2.50 -2.09
N GLY A 72 9.71 1.88 -2.51
CA GLY A 72 10.50 2.36 -3.64
C GLY A 72 11.72 1.50 -3.96
N GLY A 73 11.64 0.19 -3.69
CA GLY A 73 12.75 -0.75 -3.83
C GLY A 73 13.48 -0.64 -5.18
N PRO A 74 12.78 -0.70 -6.32
CA PRO A 74 13.39 -0.55 -7.64
C PRO A 74 14.07 0.81 -7.85
N GLN A 75 13.43 1.90 -7.43
CA GLN A 75 13.95 3.26 -7.61
C GLN A 75 15.20 3.51 -6.73
N ILE A 76 15.20 2.97 -5.51
CA ILE A 76 16.35 3.00 -4.62
C ILE A 76 17.52 2.25 -5.27
N GLN A 77 17.27 1.05 -5.81
CA GLN A 77 18.30 0.25 -6.47
C GLN A 77 18.94 1.01 -7.64
N ILE A 78 18.11 1.60 -8.51
CA ILE A 78 18.60 2.39 -9.65
C ILE A 78 19.50 3.54 -9.18
N MET A 79 19.16 4.22 -8.07
CA MET A 79 19.98 5.31 -7.56
C MET A 79 21.29 4.82 -6.92
N LEU A 80 21.24 3.72 -6.16
CA LEU A 80 22.44 3.10 -5.58
C LEU A 80 23.42 2.68 -6.68
N ASP A 81 22.93 2.04 -7.75
CA ASP A 81 23.74 1.64 -8.91
C ASP A 81 24.39 2.85 -9.59
N ARG A 82 23.64 3.95 -9.76
CA ARG A 82 24.17 5.23 -10.32
C ARG A 82 25.28 5.83 -9.47
N LEU A 83 25.23 5.64 -8.16
CA LEU A 83 26.23 6.14 -7.21
C LEU A 83 27.37 5.15 -6.96
N GLY A 84 27.32 3.96 -7.56
CA GLY A 84 28.30 2.89 -7.34
C GLY A 84 28.23 2.28 -5.94
N LEU A 85 27.12 2.47 -5.21
CA LEU A 85 26.92 1.92 -3.88
C LEU A 85 26.36 0.50 -3.98
N GLN A 86 27.00 -0.45 -3.32
CA GLN A 86 26.53 -1.83 -3.29
C GLN A 86 25.28 -1.94 -2.41
N SER A 87 24.29 -2.70 -2.89
CA SER A 87 23.13 -3.06 -2.08
C SER A 87 23.12 -4.55 -1.78
N GLU A 88 22.83 -4.88 -0.54
CA GLU A 88 22.62 -6.25 -0.08
C GLU A 88 21.21 -6.38 0.51
N PHE A 89 20.59 -7.55 0.34
CA PHE A 89 19.35 -7.92 1.00
C PHE A 89 19.58 -9.11 1.91
N LYS A 90 19.04 -9.03 3.13
CA LYS A 90 19.06 -10.09 4.14
C LYS A 90 17.65 -10.27 4.69
N ALA A 91 17.14 -11.51 4.65
CA ALA A 91 15.77 -11.84 5.07
C ALA A 91 14.69 -10.91 4.45
N GLY A 92 14.82 -10.59 3.16
CA GLY A 92 13.89 -9.70 2.45
C GLY A 92 14.00 -8.21 2.80
N LEU A 93 14.91 -7.82 3.70
CA LEU A 93 15.16 -6.44 4.10
C LEU A 93 16.46 -5.94 3.47
N ARG A 94 16.46 -4.68 3.01
CA ARG A 94 17.67 -4.05 2.47
C ARG A 94 18.60 -3.71 3.62
N VAL A 95 19.82 -4.26 3.60
CA VAL A 95 20.87 -3.84 4.53
C VAL A 95 21.14 -2.35 4.27
N THR A 96 20.98 -1.53 5.31
CA THR A 96 20.94 -0.08 5.17
C THR A 96 22.08 0.55 5.97
N THR A 97 23.23 0.78 5.33
CA THR A 97 24.32 1.59 5.92
C THR A 97 23.91 3.07 6.04
N PRO A 98 24.65 3.90 6.78
CA PRO A 98 24.42 5.35 6.78
C PRO A 98 24.35 5.97 5.38
N GLU A 99 25.26 5.62 4.47
CA GLU A 99 25.23 6.16 3.09
C GLU A 99 24.00 5.66 2.32
N VAL A 100 23.64 4.39 2.47
CA VAL A 100 22.44 3.82 1.84
C VAL A 100 21.18 4.49 2.38
N MET A 101 21.12 4.81 3.68
CA MET A 101 19.97 5.49 4.30
C MET A 101 19.74 6.88 3.72
N GLU A 102 20.79 7.64 3.43
CA GLU A 102 20.67 8.94 2.77
C GLU A 102 19.99 8.79 1.40
N VAL A 103 20.42 7.81 0.61
CA VAL A 103 19.83 7.51 -0.70
C VAL A 103 18.38 7.05 -0.57
N VAL A 104 18.09 6.14 0.37
CA VAL A 104 16.73 5.67 0.65
C VAL A 104 15.81 6.84 0.96
N ARG A 105 16.22 7.71 1.89
CA ARG A 105 15.43 8.89 2.29
C ARG A 105 15.21 9.83 1.11
N MET A 106 16.25 10.18 0.35
CA MET A 106 16.16 11.06 -0.82
C MET A 106 15.22 10.50 -1.90
N VAL A 107 15.35 9.22 -2.23
CA VAL A 107 14.55 8.61 -3.30
C VAL A 107 13.09 8.48 -2.88
N LEU A 108 12.81 8.02 -1.66
CA LEU A 108 11.43 7.83 -1.21
C LEU A 108 10.69 9.17 -1.11
N THR A 109 11.26 10.16 -0.41
CA THR A 109 10.57 11.43 -0.13
C THR A 109 10.66 12.42 -1.29
N GLY A 110 11.79 12.43 -2.00
CA GLY A 110 12.11 13.42 -3.03
C GLY A 110 11.80 13.00 -4.47
N GLN A 111 11.76 11.70 -4.76
CA GLN A 111 11.48 11.20 -6.11
C GLN A 111 10.14 10.47 -6.17
N VAL A 112 10.01 9.33 -5.49
CA VAL A 112 8.84 8.45 -5.60
C VAL A 112 7.57 9.15 -5.11
N SER A 113 7.64 9.76 -3.92
CA SER A 113 6.53 10.55 -3.37
C SER A 113 6.10 11.66 -4.33
N ARG A 114 7.08 12.40 -4.90
CA ARG A 114 6.80 13.55 -5.78
C ARG A 114 6.18 13.12 -7.11
N GLU A 115 6.65 12.02 -7.69
CA GLU A 115 6.08 11.45 -8.91
C GLU A 115 4.61 11.08 -8.70
N LEU A 116 4.31 10.31 -7.65
CA LEU A 116 2.96 9.86 -7.35
C LEU A 116 2.01 11.03 -7.04
N ILE A 117 2.46 12.01 -6.25
CA ILE A 117 1.71 13.24 -5.97
C ILE A 117 1.43 13.99 -7.27
N GLY A 118 2.42 14.12 -8.16
CA GLY A 118 2.27 14.77 -9.46
C GLY A 118 1.19 14.10 -10.30
N LEU A 119 1.21 12.76 -10.39
CA LEU A 119 0.22 11.99 -11.14
C LEU A 119 -1.19 12.15 -10.58
N ILE A 120 -1.37 11.97 -9.26
CA ILE A 120 -2.68 12.15 -8.62
C ILE A 120 -3.18 13.60 -8.82
N ASN A 121 -2.27 14.57 -8.73
CA ASN A 121 -2.64 15.98 -8.85
C ASN A 121 -3.00 16.44 -10.27
N GLN A 122 -2.76 15.62 -11.30
CA GLN A 122 -3.32 15.86 -12.63
C GLN A 122 -4.85 15.82 -12.63
N HIS A 123 -5.46 15.17 -11.63
CA HIS A 123 -6.90 15.07 -11.44
C HIS A 123 -7.47 16.12 -10.47
N GLY A 124 -6.66 17.09 -10.02
CA GLY A 124 -7.05 18.15 -9.07
C GLY A 124 -6.05 18.27 -7.93
N SER A 125 -6.12 19.33 -7.13
CA SER A 125 -5.19 19.51 -5.98
C SER A 125 -5.55 18.57 -4.82
N LEU A 126 -5.27 17.28 -4.96
CA LEU A 126 -5.69 16.24 -4.01
C LEU A 126 -4.54 15.80 -3.11
N ALA A 127 -3.43 15.35 -3.69
CA ALA A 127 -2.36 14.66 -2.99
C ALA A 127 -1.40 15.60 -2.26
N VAL A 128 -1.04 15.23 -1.02
CA VAL A 128 -0.04 15.90 -0.18
C VAL A 128 0.89 14.84 0.40
N GLY A 129 2.20 15.07 0.25
CA GLY A 129 3.21 14.11 0.69
C GLY A 129 3.66 14.31 2.13
N LEU A 130 3.89 13.21 2.82
CA LEU A 130 4.45 13.13 4.17
C LEU A 130 5.48 11.99 4.24
N SER A 131 6.34 12.01 5.25
CA SER A 131 7.07 10.84 5.72
C SER A 131 6.76 10.60 7.20
N GLY A 132 7.31 9.54 7.79
CA GLY A 132 7.22 9.32 9.24
C GLY A 132 7.85 10.44 10.07
N GLU A 133 8.74 11.25 9.48
CA GLU A 133 9.40 12.37 10.14
C GLU A 133 8.44 13.57 10.33
N ASP A 134 7.51 13.76 9.40
CA ASP A 134 6.61 14.90 9.38
C ASP A 134 5.55 14.78 10.48
N GLY A 135 5.49 15.78 11.38
CA GLY A 135 4.56 15.76 12.51
C GLY A 135 4.78 14.60 13.49
N SER A 136 5.95 13.95 13.44
CA SER A 136 6.24 12.70 14.16
C SER A 136 5.21 11.61 13.85
N LEU A 137 4.78 11.51 12.58
CA LEU A 137 3.81 10.53 12.12
C LEU A 137 4.20 9.11 12.53
N PHE A 138 5.47 8.74 12.38
CA PHE A 138 6.00 7.47 12.84
C PHE A 138 7.14 7.68 13.84
N GLY A 139 7.25 6.76 14.79
CA GLY A 139 8.47 6.53 15.56
C GLY A 139 8.86 5.07 15.42
N ALA A 140 10.10 4.81 15.04
CA ALA A 140 10.62 3.46 14.81
C ALA A 140 11.71 3.08 15.82
N ARG A 141 11.99 1.79 15.92
CA ARG A 141 13.19 1.27 16.58
C ARG A 141 13.94 0.37 15.62
N ARG A 142 15.27 0.39 15.72
CA ARG A 142 16.13 -0.53 14.97
C ARG A 142 15.73 -1.97 15.21
N ARG A 143 15.86 -2.78 14.16
CA ARG A 143 15.66 -4.23 14.20
C ARG A 143 16.83 -4.96 13.56
N GLY A 144 17.13 -6.16 14.04
CA GLY A 144 17.93 -7.13 13.31
C GLY A 144 17.09 -7.90 12.27
N ALA A 145 17.79 -8.76 11.53
CA ALA A 145 17.18 -9.87 10.79
C ALA A 145 17.54 -11.19 11.49
N LEU A 146 16.60 -12.14 11.51
CA LEU A 146 16.91 -13.52 11.89
C LEU A 146 17.29 -14.31 10.65
N ILE A 147 18.50 -14.89 10.64
CA ILE A 147 18.99 -15.76 9.57
C ILE A 147 19.54 -17.00 10.26
N ASP A 148 18.99 -18.18 9.93
CA ASP A 148 19.39 -19.46 10.53
C ASP A 148 19.36 -19.47 12.08
N GLY A 149 18.46 -18.67 12.67
CA GLY A 149 18.31 -18.54 14.13
C GLY A 149 19.25 -17.53 14.79
N GLU A 150 20.13 -16.89 14.04
CA GLU A 150 21.04 -15.85 14.54
C GLU A 150 20.56 -14.45 14.18
N GLU A 151 20.69 -13.51 15.13
CA GLU A 151 20.38 -12.11 14.90
C GLU A 151 21.53 -11.42 14.15
N VAL A 152 21.23 -10.92 12.96
CA VAL A 152 22.17 -10.24 12.08
C VAL A 152 21.83 -8.76 12.02
N ASP A 153 22.84 -7.90 12.21
CA ASP A 153 22.69 -6.47 12.00
C ASP A 153 22.48 -6.18 10.51
N ILE A 154 21.40 -5.46 10.23
CA ILE A 154 21.00 -5.01 8.90
C ILE A 154 21.07 -3.48 8.77
N GLY A 155 21.67 -2.81 9.75
CA GLY A 155 21.93 -1.38 9.76
C GLY A 155 20.73 -0.54 10.20
N LEU A 156 20.48 0.56 9.49
CA LEU A 156 19.44 1.56 9.74
C LEU A 156 18.06 1.08 9.24
N VAL A 157 17.68 -0.13 9.63
CA VAL A 157 16.36 -0.72 9.35
C VAL A 157 15.57 -0.76 10.64
N GLY A 158 14.29 -0.41 10.58
CA GLY A 158 13.44 -0.35 11.77
C GLY A 158 12.01 -0.81 11.55
N ASP A 159 11.36 -1.12 12.67
CA ASP A 159 9.91 -1.35 12.73
C ASP A 159 9.23 -0.15 13.38
N VAL A 160 8.04 0.21 12.87
CA VAL A 160 7.19 1.24 13.48
C VAL A 160 6.71 0.75 14.84
N VAL A 161 6.98 1.53 15.89
CA VAL A 161 6.55 1.24 17.27
C VAL A 161 5.54 2.26 17.80
N THR A 162 5.48 3.45 17.21
CA THR A 162 4.50 4.49 17.55
C THR A 162 3.99 5.15 16.28
N VAL A 163 2.72 5.52 16.26
CA VAL A 163 2.07 6.24 15.16
C VAL A 163 1.28 7.42 15.72
N ASN A 164 1.56 8.62 15.23
CA ASN A 164 0.75 9.82 15.47
C ASN A 164 -0.02 10.20 14.20
N PRO A 165 -1.29 9.78 14.05
CA PRO A 165 -2.04 10.00 12.82
C PRO A 165 -2.58 11.43 12.67
N ALA A 166 -2.32 12.35 13.61
CA ALA A 166 -2.96 13.67 13.64
C ALA A 166 -2.82 14.44 12.33
N ALA A 167 -1.58 14.58 11.82
CA ALA A 167 -1.33 15.28 10.56
C ALA A 167 -2.03 14.62 9.35
N VAL A 168 -2.14 13.28 9.35
CA VAL A 168 -2.85 12.54 8.31
C VAL A 168 -4.36 12.80 8.40
N ARG A 169 -4.94 12.82 9.60
CA ARG A 169 -6.35 13.14 9.83
C ARG A 169 -6.69 14.57 9.38
N ASP A 170 -5.86 15.54 9.75
CA ASP A 170 -6.02 16.95 9.34
C ASP A 170 -6.05 17.10 7.81
N LEU A 171 -5.16 16.40 7.11
CA LEU A 171 -5.15 16.40 5.64
C LEU A 171 -6.40 15.76 5.05
N LEU A 172 -6.85 14.63 5.61
CA LEU A 172 -8.08 13.97 5.16
C LEU A 172 -9.32 14.85 5.40
N ASP A 173 -9.39 15.54 6.53
CA ASP A 173 -10.49 16.46 6.88
C ASP A 173 -10.48 17.70 5.97
N ALA A 174 -9.29 18.20 5.60
CA ALA A 174 -9.11 19.22 4.57
C ALA A 174 -9.35 18.71 3.13
N GLY A 175 -9.71 17.44 3.00
CA GLY A 175 -10.07 16.78 1.76
C GLY A 175 -8.92 16.44 0.83
N ARG A 176 -7.71 16.32 1.37
CA ARG A 176 -6.50 15.90 0.67
C ARG A 176 -6.35 14.38 0.73
N VAL A 177 -5.45 13.87 -0.11
CA VAL A 177 -5.00 12.48 -0.14
C VAL A 177 -3.57 12.43 0.40
N PRO A 178 -3.35 11.95 1.64
CA PRO A 178 -2.01 11.80 2.18
C PRO A 178 -1.22 10.71 1.42
N VAL A 179 0.00 11.03 1.01
CA VAL A 179 0.94 10.11 0.36
C VAL A 179 2.19 9.99 1.23
N VAL A 180 2.33 8.85 1.91
CA VAL A 180 3.28 8.64 3.02
C VAL A 180 4.46 7.79 2.55
N SER A 181 5.68 8.31 2.71
CA SER A 181 6.93 7.59 2.49
C SER A 181 7.33 6.78 3.73
N SER A 182 7.77 5.53 3.54
CA SER A 182 8.11 4.59 4.63
C SER A 182 9.51 4.81 5.24
N VAL A 183 9.77 6.00 5.76
CA VAL A 183 10.93 6.32 6.61
C VAL A 183 10.44 6.89 7.93
N ALA A 184 11.17 6.65 9.02
CA ALA A 184 10.74 7.09 10.36
C ALA A 184 11.93 7.47 11.24
N PRO A 185 11.81 8.50 12.10
CA PRO A 185 12.78 8.77 13.16
C PRO A 185 13.00 7.57 14.09
N ASP A 186 14.26 7.35 14.47
CA ASP A 186 14.62 6.40 15.51
C ASP A 186 14.30 6.98 16.89
N LEU A 187 13.53 6.23 17.68
CA LEU A 187 13.20 6.63 19.05
C LEU A 187 14.36 6.41 20.03
N ALA A 188 15.35 5.58 19.68
CA ALA A 188 16.53 5.34 20.51
C ALA A 188 17.63 6.38 20.28
N GLU A 189 17.70 6.96 19.07
CA GLU A 189 18.79 7.85 18.67
C GLU A 189 18.26 9.12 17.98
N ARG A 190 18.36 10.25 18.67
CA ARG A 190 17.79 11.52 18.20
C ARG A 190 18.47 11.99 16.91
N GLY A 191 17.66 12.26 15.89
CA GLY A 191 18.14 12.74 14.59
C GLY A 191 18.50 11.62 13.61
N GLN A 192 18.53 10.37 14.07
CA GLN A 192 18.65 9.20 13.20
C GLN A 192 17.28 8.87 12.57
N VAL A 193 17.31 8.45 11.30
CA VAL A 193 16.14 8.00 10.54
C VAL A 193 16.39 6.56 10.12
N LEU A 194 15.33 5.75 10.16
CA LEU A 194 15.34 4.35 9.78
C LEU A 194 14.53 4.13 8.51
N ASN A 195 15.03 3.21 7.70
CA ASN A 195 14.30 2.61 6.59
C ASN A 195 13.28 1.62 7.16
N VAL A 196 12.01 1.82 6.83
CA VAL A 196 10.91 1.01 7.36
C VAL A 196 10.24 0.27 6.20
N ASN A 197 9.86 -0.98 6.42
CA ASN A 197 9.10 -1.73 5.43
C ASN A 197 7.74 -1.06 5.19
N ALA A 198 7.41 -0.79 3.92
CA ALA A 198 6.18 -0.09 3.56
C ALA A 198 4.90 -0.88 3.86
N ASP A 199 4.92 -2.22 3.81
CA ASP A 199 3.79 -3.07 4.16
C ASP A 199 3.49 -2.98 5.68
N THR A 200 4.52 -3.05 6.52
CA THR A 200 4.35 -2.91 7.99
C THR A 200 3.98 -1.47 8.39
N ALA A 201 4.54 -0.46 7.73
CA ALA A 201 4.15 0.93 7.93
C ALA A 201 2.69 1.20 7.53
N ALA A 202 2.22 0.64 6.41
CA ALA A 202 0.83 0.75 5.97
C ALA A 202 -0.13 0.09 6.97
N SER A 203 0.22 -1.11 7.46
CA SER A 203 -0.53 -1.79 8.51
C SER A 203 -0.63 -0.96 9.80
N ALA A 204 0.51 -0.46 10.30
CA ALA A 204 0.55 0.36 11.51
C ALA A 204 -0.28 1.65 11.36
N LEU A 205 -0.20 2.31 10.20
CA LEU A 205 -0.98 3.51 9.92
C LEU A 205 -2.48 3.21 9.80
N ALA A 206 -2.86 2.10 9.17
CA ALA A 206 -4.24 1.66 9.06
C ALA A 206 -4.87 1.43 10.44
N VAL A 207 -4.15 0.77 11.34
CA VAL A 207 -4.59 0.56 12.73
C VAL A 207 -4.75 1.90 13.46
N ALA A 208 -3.74 2.78 13.40
CA ALA A 208 -3.79 4.08 14.10
C ALA A 208 -4.90 5.01 13.58
N LEU A 209 -5.26 4.90 12.31
CA LEU A 209 -6.34 5.66 11.70
C LEU A 209 -7.73 5.06 11.95
N GLY A 210 -7.83 3.81 12.40
CA GLY A 210 -9.11 3.09 12.41
C GLY A 210 -9.64 2.89 11.00
N ALA A 211 -8.77 2.44 10.08
CA ALA A 211 -9.13 2.24 8.69
C ALA A 211 -10.25 1.20 8.52
N HIS A 212 -11.12 1.42 7.56
CA HIS A 212 -12.16 0.45 7.18
C HIS A 212 -11.59 -0.68 6.33
N LYS A 213 -10.53 -0.38 5.57
CA LYS A 213 -9.84 -1.30 4.66
C LYS A 213 -8.34 -1.01 4.64
N LEU A 214 -7.54 -2.07 4.60
CA LEU A 214 -6.13 -2.03 4.19
C LEU A 214 -5.99 -2.77 2.86
N VAL A 215 -5.42 -2.14 1.84
CA VAL A 215 -5.21 -2.75 0.51
C VAL A 215 -3.71 -2.78 0.22
N MET A 216 -3.17 -3.97 -0.02
CA MET A 216 -1.77 -4.21 -0.33
C MET A 216 -1.62 -4.58 -1.81
N LEU A 217 -0.99 -3.71 -2.60
CA LEU A 217 -0.64 -4.04 -3.98
C LEU A 217 0.57 -4.99 -4.01
N THR A 218 0.49 -6.00 -4.86
CA THR A 218 1.54 -7.01 -5.06
C THR A 218 1.72 -7.36 -6.54
N ASP A 219 2.76 -8.14 -6.84
CA ASP A 219 3.11 -8.56 -8.21
C ASP A 219 2.64 -9.98 -8.54
N VAL A 220 1.68 -10.50 -7.76
CA VAL A 220 1.04 -11.81 -7.90
C VAL A 220 -0.47 -11.63 -7.75
N GLU A 221 -1.25 -12.65 -8.11
CA GLU A 221 -2.72 -12.55 -8.15
C GLU A 221 -3.34 -12.40 -6.76
N GLY A 222 -2.70 -12.96 -5.74
CA GLY A 222 -3.13 -12.91 -4.36
C GLY A 222 -2.27 -13.84 -3.50
N ILE A 223 -2.88 -14.48 -2.52
CA ILE A 223 -2.27 -15.48 -1.65
C ILE A 223 -2.72 -16.87 -2.13
N TYR A 224 -1.74 -17.76 -2.32
CA TYR A 224 -1.97 -19.15 -2.69
C TYR A 224 -1.92 -20.03 -1.43
N ALA A 225 -2.83 -21.00 -1.33
CA ALA A 225 -2.86 -21.93 -0.20
C ALA A 225 -1.72 -22.96 -0.25
N ASP A 226 -1.25 -23.30 -1.46
CA ASP A 226 -0.18 -24.27 -1.68
C ASP A 226 0.70 -23.80 -2.86
N TRP A 227 1.65 -22.89 -2.60
CA TRP A 227 2.55 -22.42 -3.64
C TRP A 227 3.57 -23.51 -4.01
N PRO A 228 3.80 -23.83 -5.31
CA PRO A 228 3.50 -23.03 -6.50
C PRO A 228 2.23 -23.40 -7.30
N ASP A 229 1.27 -24.12 -6.71
CA ASP A 229 0.01 -24.44 -7.37
C ASP A 229 -0.84 -23.17 -7.57
N ARG A 230 -1.06 -22.79 -8.83
CA ARG A 230 -1.82 -21.60 -9.20
C ARG A 230 -3.34 -21.78 -9.08
N ASP A 231 -3.82 -23.02 -9.03
CA ASP A 231 -5.24 -23.30 -8.81
C ASP A 231 -5.62 -23.16 -7.32
N SER A 232 -4.63 -22.93 -6.45
CA SER A 232 -4.79 -22.74 -5.00
C SER A 232 -4.99 -21.27 -4.58
N LEU A 233 -5.32 -20.36 -5.51
CA LEU A 233 -5.57 -18.95 -5.21
C LEU A 233 -6.77 -18.79 -4.26
N LEU A 234 -6.54 -18.13 -3.13
CA LEU A 234 -7.57 -17.86 -2.13
C LEU A 234 -8.31 -16.57 -2.47
N SER A 235 -9.64 -16.62 -2.50
CA SER A 235 -10.49 -15.41 -2.53
C SER A 235 -10.56 -14.74 -1.15
N SER A 236 -10.63 -15.54 -0.08
CA SER A 236 -10.58 -15.06 1.30
C SER A 236 -9.98 -16.08 2.26
N LEU A 237 -9.57 -15.60 3.44
CA LEU A 237 -9.16 -16.43 4.58
C LEU A 237 -9.39 -15.71 5.91
N SER A 238 -9.70 -16.47 6.95
CA SER A 238 -9.72 -15.94 8.31
C SER A 238 -8.33 -15.63 8.84
N LEU A 239 -8.30 -14.81 9.89
CA LEU A 239 -7.10 -14.47 10.64
C LEU A 239 -6.37 -15.72 11.13
N GLN A 240 -7.09 -16.72 11.64
CA GLN A 240 -6.48 -17.97 12.10
C GLN A 240 -5.77 -18.67 10.94
N ARG A 241 -6.44 -18.82 9.78
CA ARG A 241 -5.83 -19.48 8.63
C ARG A 241 -4.65 -18.68 8.08
N ALA A 242 -4.72 -17.36 8.10
CA ALA A 242 -3.63 -16.48 7.71
C ALA A 242 -2.38 -16.69 8.61
N GLU A 243 -2.57 -16.86 9.91
CA GLU A 243 -1.47 -17.11 10.86
C GLU A 243 -0.81 -18.48 10.65
N GLU A 244 -1.60 -19.51 10.32
CA GLU A 244 -1.09 -20.82 9.96
C GLU A 244 -0.27 -20.75 8.65
N LEU A 245 -0.86 -20.13 7.63
CA LEU A 245 -0.28 -20.03 6.29
C LEU A 245 1.01 -19.19 6.28
N LEU A 246 1.17 -18.27 7.23
CA LEU A 246 2.36 -17.42 7.34
C LEU A 246 3.67 -18.23 7.43
N LEU A 247 3.62 -19.44 7.98
CA LEU A 247 4.79 -20.31 8.12
C LEU A 247 5.19 -21.02 6.82
N GLU A 248 4.29 -21.06 5.84
CA GLU A 248 4.41 -21.85 4.62
C GLU A 248 4.55 -20.98 3.36
N VAL A 249 4.22 -19.68 3.44
CA VAL A 249 4.31 -18.77 2.30
C VAL A 249 5.74 -18.40 1.94
N ASP A 250 5.93 -18.10 0.65
CA ASP A 250 7.17 -17.55 0.13
C ASP A 250 7.59 -16.26 0.85
N SER A 251 8.91 -16.09 0.99
CA SER A 251 9.54 -14.94 1.67
C SER A 251 9.06 -13.55 1.21
N GLY A 252 8.65 -13.40 -0.05
CA GLY A 252 8.10 -12.15 -0.57
C GLY A 252 6.68 -11.84 -0.11
N MET A 253 5.91 -12.87 0.24
CA MET A 253 4.53 -12.76 0.72
C MET A 253 4.46 -12.58 2.25
N VAL A 254 5.43 -13.13 2.99
CA VAL A 254 5.57 -12.98 4.44
C VAL A 254 5.27 -11.55 4.93
N PRO A 255 5.95 -10.48 4.48
CA PRO A 255 5.68 -9.13 4.99
C PRO A 255 4.27 -8.61 4.68
N LYS A 256 3.66 -9.06 3.58
CA LYS A 256 2.29 -8.66 3.18
C LYS A 256 1.26 -9.33 4.06
N LEU A 257 1.40 -10.64 4.26
CA LEU A 257 0.51 -11.42 5.12
C LEU A 257 0.66 -11.01 6.58
N GLU A 258 1.89 -10.78 7.07
CA GLU A 258 2.13 -10.18 8.38
C GLU A 258 1.45 -8.83 8.54
N GLY A 259 1.56 -7.96 7.52
CA GLY A 259 0.89 -6.65 7.51
C GLY A 259 -0.63 -6.78 7.62
N CYS A 260 -1.24 -7.72 6.89
CA CYS A 260 -2.67 -8.00 6.96
C CYS A 260 -3.07 -8.53 8.34
N ILE A 261 -2.39 -9.55 8.86
CA ILE A 261 -2.62 -10.13 10.19
C ILE A 261 -2.55 -9.05 11.27
N ARG A 262 -1.51 -8.21 11.25
CA ARG A 262 -1.35 -7.10 12.21
C ARG A 262 -2.50 -6.09 12.12
N ALA A 263 -2.96 -5.77 10.91
CA ALA A 263 -4.06 -4.84 10.70
C ALA A 263 -5.37 -5.39 11.27
N ILE A 264 -5.70 -6.64 10.94
CA ILE A 264 -6.91 -7.32 11.44
C ILE A 264 -6.88 -7.43 12.96
N ARG A 265 -5.78 -7.90 13.55
CA ARG A 265 -5.59 -7.95 15.02
C ARG A 265 -5.70 -6.57 15.66
N GLY A 266 -5.26 -5.52 14.96
CA GLY A 266 -5.36 -4.13 15.40
C GLY A 266 -6.74 -3.49 15.23
N GLY A 267 -7.73 -4.23 14.72
CA GLY A 267 -9.12 -3.78 14.60
C GLY A 267 -9.51 -3.25 13.22
N VAL A 268 -8.65 -3.36 12.20
CA VAL A 268 -9.06 -3.11 10.81
C VAL A 268 -10.02 -4.24 10.39
N PRO A 269 -11.24 -3.95 9.89
CA PRO A 269 -12.23 -5.00 9.61
C PRO A 269 -11.86 -5.98 8.51
N GLN A 270 -11.06 -5.55 7.53
CA GLN A 270 -10.69 -6.35 6.37
C GLN A 270 -9.39 -5.82 5.74
N ALA A 271 -8.54 -6.74 5.30
CA ALA A 271 -7.29 -6.44 4.62
C ALA A 271 -7.24 -7.23 3.31
N HIS A 272 -6.72 -6.63 2.25
CA HIS A 272 -6.76 -7.18 0.91
C HIS A 272 -5.35 -7.24 0.34
N VAL A 273 -4.99 -8.36 -0.31
CA VAL A 273 -3.78 -8.48 -1.11
C VAL A 273 -4.21 -8.66 -2.56
N ILE A 274 -3.88 -7.68 -3.41
CA ILE A 274 -4.39 -7.61 -4.78
C ILE A 274 -3.28 -7.43 -5.82
N ASP A 275 -3.53 -7.91 -7.03
CA ASP A 275 -2.61 -7.80 -8.16
C ASP A 275 -2.51 -6.37 -8.69
N GLY A 276 -1.37 -5.73 -8.40
CA GLY A 276 -1.04 -4.40 -8.88
C GLY A 276 -0.66 -4.33 -10.36
N ARG A 277 -0.52 -5.48 -11.05
CA ARG A 277 -0.18 -5.55 -12.48
C ARG A 277 -1.41 -5.34 -13.38
N ARG A 278 -2.61 -5.33 -12.81
CA ARG A 278 -3.86 -5.05 -13.52
C ARG A 278 -4.23 -3.59 -13.37
N ALA A 279 -4.50 -2.92 -14.50
CA ALA A 279 -5.03 -1.56 -14.48
C ALA A 279 -6.37 -1.53 -13.73
N HIS A 280 -6.58 -0.50 -12.94
CA HIS A 280 -7.79 -0.30 -12.13
C HIS A 280 -8.04 -1.38 -11.06
N SER A 281 -6.99 -2.08 -10.62
CA SER A 281 -7.07 -3.12 -9.59
C SER A 281 -7.71 -2.64 -8.29
N LEU A 282 -7.44 -1.39 -7.89
CA LEU A 282 -8.02 -0.82 -6.69
C LEU A 282 -9.53 -0.62 -6.80
N LEU A 283 -10.03 -0.20 -7.97
CA LEU A 283 -11.47 -0.05 -8.20
C LEU A 283 -12.18 -1.40 -8.28
N LEU A 284 -11.55 -2.38 -8.94
CA LEU A 284 -12.07 -3.74 -9.00
C LEU A 284 -12.24 -4.34 -7.60
N GLU A 285 -11.27 -4.13 -6.70
CA GLU A 285 -11.36 -4.65 -5.33
C GLU A 285 -12.37 -3.90 -4.45
N VAL A 286 -12.53 -2.59 -4.63
CA VAL A 286 -13.41 -1.78 -3.76
C VAL A 286 -14.88 -1.81 -4.20
N PHE A 287 -15.15 -1.96 -5.50
CA PHE A 287 -16.49 -1.80 -6.09
C PHE A 287 -17.07 -3.06 -6.73
N THR A 288 -16.52 -4.26 -6.46
CA THR A 288 -17.07 -5.52 -6.97
C THR A 288 -17.16 -6.59 -5.88
N ASP A 289 -18.14 -7.50 -6.01
CA ASP A 289 -18.36 -8.61 -5.08
C ASP A 289 -17.38 -9.78 -5.31
N GLU A 290 -16.90 -9.97 -6.54
CA GLU A 290 -15.96 -11.06 -6.86
C GLU A 290 -14.58 -10.83 -6.22
N GLY A 291 -14.18 -9.56 -6.06
CA GLY A 291 -12.79 -9.20 -5.72
C GLY A 291 -11.81 -9.67 -6.79
N ILE A 292 -10.55 -9.23 -6.73
CA ILE A 292 -9.52 -9.66 -7.70
C ILE A 292 -8.26 -10.21 -7.02
N GLY A 293 -8.30 -10.38 -5.71
CA GLY A 293 -7.21 -10.94 -4.94
C GLY A 293 -7.74 -11.66 -3.71
N THR A 294 -6.97 -11.60 -2.62
CA THR A 294 -7.28 -12.33 -1.40
C THR A 294 -7.67 -11.38 -0.27
N MET A 295 -8.81 -11.66 0.37
CA MET A 295 -9.33 -10.92 1.52
C MET A 295 -9.04 -11.65 2.85
N VAL A 296 -8.38 -10.97 3.78
CA VAL A 296 -8.17 -11.44 5.15
C VAL A 296 -9.23 -10.84 6.07
N LEU A 297 -9.92 -11.69 6.83
CA LEU A 297 -11.02 -11.32 7.72
C LEU A 297 -10.77 -11.78 9.17
N PRO A 298 -11.40 -11.16 10.19
CA PRO A 298 -11.25 -11.60 11.58
C PRO A 298 -11.69 -13.04 11.84
N GLN A 299 -12.73 -13.50 11.13
CA GLN A 299 -13.32 -14.84 11.22
C GLN A 299 -13.75 -15.28 9.81
N ASP A 300 -14.03 -16.58 9.62
CA ASP A 300 -14.58 -17.08 8.37
C ASP A 300 -15.98 -16.47 8.15
N ASP A 301 -16.29 -16.09 6.91
CA ASP A 301 -17.65 -15.71 6.54
C ASP A 301 -18.56 -16.96 6.66
N ALA A 302 -19.61 -16.86 7.46
CA ALA A 302 -20.61 -17.93 7.65
C ALA A 302 -21.61 -18.01 6.51
#